data_AF-A0A5C4VMY5-F1
#
_entry.id   AF-A0A5C4VMY5-F1
#
_cell.length_a   1.000
_cell.length_b   1.000
_cell.length_c   1.000
_cell.angle_alpha   90.00
_cell.angle_beta   90.00
_cell.angle_gamma   90.00
#
_symmetry.space_group_name_H-M   'P 1'
#
loop_
_entity.id
_entity.type
_entity.pdbx_description
1 polymer ?
#
loop_
_entity_poly.entity_id
_entity_poly.type
_entity_poly.pdbx_seq_one_letter_code
_entity_poly.pdbx_strand_id
1 'polypeptide(L)'
;MKRLRTAPPGTARFPVTPPPPTTAGAGARDPAGGCGKPSRNRRPRVLGSVAALLVGVLISAAATVPAVPAASAAPTAPVAAAGEPSAQPSPDPIAHDPTLIRQGRYYYEIITGDIETRTYLPIRRSTDLVHWTFLGTVFTMPPQWVVDELGVTPGDFWAPDLSYFDGEYHLYYAASSFGTNNSVIGLATNATLDPGSPDYRWVDRGMVLRSRTSDNYNAIDADVTFDEDGVPWLSFGSFWDGIKMRRLDAATGLLSTEDATLYSLASRGGAAIEGPSIVRKGRYWYLFASFDFCCRGVNSDYRIVVGRSTSLHGPYVDRDGRPLLQGGGTELLRGYNGFQGTGGGDVLLRRGKGPDLYVHHYYDAADGALPKGSVRPISWDGGWPRLGDPLSGNRGHGRGPAYVTLVSHDGAGSIDNSTCGYEGADIRLTATEAGDACRQWRLEYRGGGWSSILNRHSNKVAEVAACVNADGARVAQWGWLDNDCQKFRFLPTDHGWSRIENKLAGRVLDACDRPDGAVQTFTWRGEACQQFRIQPVGDVLITDPADRKRLGDTWRFVHIDEGYYRIADSRTGRSLGGRGSVWRVEVTDAGTYRLVTRDGGTTREVLLLTPH
;
A
#
# COMPACT_ATOMS: atom_id res chain seq x y z
N MET A 1 -26.30 -50.45 -33.35
CA MET A 1 -27.50 -49.97 -34.08
C MET A 1 -27.87 -48.58 -33.58
N LYS A 2 -28.81 -47.90 -34.27
CA LYS A 2 -29.24 -46.49 -34.10
C LYS A 2 -28.16 -45.44 -34.46
N ARG A 3 -28.54 -44.49 -35.33
CA ARG A 3 -27.79 -43.29 -35.72
C ARG A 3 -28.58 -42.05 -35.28
N LEU A 4 -27.88 -41.01 -34.83
CA LEU A 4 -28.35 -39.62 -34.76
C LEU A 4 -27.15 -38.77 -35.24
N ARG A 5 -27.05 -38.47 -36.54
CA ARG A 5 -27.55 -37.22 -37.16
C ARG A 5 -27.04 -35.97 -36.45
N THR A 6 -25.93 -35.45 -36.95
CA THR A 6 -25.40 -34.11 -36.70
C THR A 6 -26.28 -33.03 -37.33
N ALA A 7 -26.22 -31.81 -36.79
CA ALA A 7 -26.79 -30.59 -37.38
C ALA A 7 -25.67 -29.55 -37.59
N PRO A 8 -25.75 -28.71 -38.64
CA PRO A 8 -24.72 -27.71 -38.93
C PRO A 8 -24.89 -26.43 -38.07
N PRO A 9 -23.80 -25.70 -37.76
CA PRO A 9 -23.88 -24.42 -37.07
C PRO A 9 -24.40 -23.31 -38.00
N GLY A 10 -25.41 -22.56 -37.56
CA GLY A 10 -25.94 -21.40 -38.28
C GLY A 10 -25.10 -20.13 -38.04
N THR A 11 -24.70 -19.45 -39.11
CA THR A 11 -23.91 -18.21 -39.03
C THR A 11 -24.80 -16.98 -38.77
N ALA A 12 -24.93 -16.57 -37.51
CA ALA A 12 -25.58 -15.31 -37.16
C ALA A 12 -24.66 -14.10 -37.44
N ARG A 13 -24.93 -13.37 -38.52
CA ARG A 13 -24.29 -12.06 -38.79
C ARG A 13 -25.06 -10.96 -38.08
N PHE A 14 -24.47 -10.34 -37.07
CA PHE A 14 -25.00 -9.08 -36.50
C PHE A 14 -24.58 -7.90 -37.38
N PRO A 15 -25.50 -6.97 -37.71
CA PRO A 15 -25.17 -5.76 -38.46
C PRO A 15 -24.47 -4.74 -37.55
N VAL A 16 -23.25 -4.33 -37.91
CA VAL A 16 -22.54 -3.24 -37.23
C VAL A 16 -23.05 -1.91 -37.79
N THR A 17 -23.79 -1.16 -36.98
CA THR A 17 -24.16 0.23 -37.29
C THR A 17 -22.99 1.18 -36.97
N PRO A 18 -22.51 1.99 -37.93
CA PRO A 18 -21.46 2.97 -37.66
C PRO A 18 -21.97 4.14 -36.80
N PRO A 19 -21.11 4.81 -36.02
CA PRO A 19 -21.49 5.97 -35.22
C PRO A 19 -21.80 7.21 -36.09
N PRO A 20 -22.67 8.13 -35.65
CA PRO A 20 -22.97 9.36 -36.36
C PRO A 20 -21.81 10.37 -36.30
N PRO A 21 -21.64 11.23 -37.32
CA PRO A 21 -20.57 12.23 -37.35
C PRO A 21 -20.86 13.40 -36.38
N THR A 22 -19.84 13.81 -35.63
CA THR A 22 -19.89 15.00 -34.76
C THR A 22 -19.77 16.29 -35.58
N THR A 23 -20.89 16.98 -35.82
CA THR A 23 -20.90 18.30 -36.46
C THR A 23 -20.51 19.41 -35.49
N ALA A 24 -19.53 20.23 -35.83
CA ALA A 24 -19.27 21.48 -35.14
C ALA A 24 -20.42 22.49 -35.39
N GLY A 25 -20.88 23.17 -34.35
CA GLY A 25 -21.93 24.19 -34.43
C GLY A 25 -21.73 25.25 -33.33
N ALA A 26 -21.92 26.52 -33.67
CA ALA A 26 -21.55 27.65 -32.80
C ALA A 26 -22.75 28.53 -32.41
N GLY A 27 -22.75 28.97 -31.15
CA GLY A 27 -23.25 30.30 -30.76
C GLY A 27 -24.72 30.46 -30.31
N ALA A 28 -24.91 30.54 -28.99
CA ALA A 28 -25.96 31.37 -28.34
C ALA A 28 -25.44 31.74 -26.93
N ARG A 29 -25.06 33.01 -26.66
CA ARG A 29 -25.91 34.12 -26.17
C ARG A 29 -26.22 34.08 -24.67
N ASP A 30 -25.31 34.62 -23.86
CA ASP A 30 -25.62 35.17 -22.53
C ASP A 30 -26.18 36.60 -22.64
N PRO A 31 -27.14 37.01 -21.77
CA PRO A 31 -27.56 38.41 -21.62
C PRO A 31 -26.61 39.20 -20.69
N ALA A 32 -26.54 40.53 -20.88
CA ALA A 32 -25.57 41.39 -20.20
C ALA A 32 -26.05 41.96 -18.85
N GLY A 33 -25.10 42.32 -17.97
CA GLY A 33 -25.38 42.88 -16.64
C GLY A 33 -24.29 43.79 -16.05
N GLY A 34 -24.13 45.01 -16.61
CA GLY A 34 -23.46 46.14 -15.94
C GLY A 34 -21.92 46.19 -15.98
N CYS A 35 -21.35 47.29 -16.48
CA CYS A 35 -19.91 47.58 -16.44
C CYS A 35 -19.64 49.07 -16.18
N GLY A 36 -18.70 49.38 -15.28
CA GLY A 36 -18.22 50.74 -15.00
C GLY A 36 -16.82 51.00 -15.56
N LYS A 37 -16.69 52.04 -16.39
CA LYS A 37 -15.47 52.58 -17.04
C LYS A 37 -15.73 54.07 -17.36
N PRO A 38 -14.75 54.94 -17.75
CA PRO A 38 -13.47 54.69 -18.44
C PRO A 38 -12.27 55.34 -17.68
N SER A 39 -11.09 55.71 -18.20
CA SER A 39 -10.53 56.00 -19.56
C SER A 39 -8.97 56.05 -19.48
N ARG A 40 -8.11 56.25 -20.51
CA ARG A 40 -8.16 56.32 -21.99
C ARG A 40 -6.70 56.33 -22.54
N ASN A 41 -6.45 55.78 -23.74
CA ASN A 41 -5.33 56.14 -24.66
C ASN A 41 -3.85 55.90 -24.18
N ARG A 42 -2.81 55.75 -25.02
CA ARG A 42 -2.63 55.71 -26.49
C ARG A 42 -1.38 54.85 -26.86
N ARG A 43 -1.24 54.44 -28.13
CA ARG A 43 -0.07 53.80 -28.79
C ARG A 43 0.79 54.88 -29.53
N PRO A 44 1.98 54.64 -30.17
CA PRO A 44 2.55 53.37 -30.68
C PRO A 44 4.10 53.13 -30.61
N ARG A 45 4.52 52.06 -31.32
CA ARG A 45 5.86 51.55 -31.75
C ARG A 45 6.88 52.61 -32.22
N VAL A 46 8.20 52.36 -32.31
CA VAL A 46 8.93 51.56 -33.36
C VAL A 46 10.37 51.16 -32.93
N LEU A 47 10.98 50.23 -33.69
CA LEU A 47 12.33 49.63 -33.54
C LEU A 47 13.51 50.61 -33.76
N GLY A 48 14.70 50.23 -33.27
CA GLY A 48 16.00 50.79 -33.68
C GLY A 48 17.17 50.05 -33.01
N SER A 49 18.23 49.71 -33.76
CA SER A 49 19.38 48.90 -33.30
C SER A 49 20.73 49.61 -33.57
N VAL A 50 21.82 48.98 -33.12
CA VAL A 50 23.25 49.14 -33.54
C VAL A 50 24.22 49.77 -32.51
N ALA A 51 25.04 48.87 -31.98
CA ALA A 51 26.38 48.89 -31.36
C ALA A 51 27.36 50.10 -31.44
N ALA A 52 28.30 50.08 -30.47
CA ALA A 52 29.73 50.50 -30.55
C ALA A 52 30.04 52.03 -30.66
N LEU A 53 31.21 52.62 -30.32
CA LEU A 53 32.47 52.36 -29.55
C LEU A 53 33.23 53.75 -29.49
N LEU A 54 34.26 54.10 -28.70
CA LEU A 54 34.97 53.66 -27.48
C LEU A 54 35.85 54.86 -26.98
N VAL A 55 36.35 54.87 -25.73
CA VAL A 55 37.34 55.83 -25.14
C VAL A 55 36.81 57.27 -24.94
N GLY A 56 37.14 58.05 -23.89
CA GLY A 56 37.92 57.79 -22.66
C GLY A 56 38.36 59.10 -21.95
N VAL A 57 39.40 59.02 -21.09
CA VAL A 57 40.04 60.08 -20.24
C VAL A 57 39.54 60.15 -18.79
N LEU A 58 40.50 60.34 -17.85
CA LEU A 58 40.32 60.30 -16.39
C LEU A 58 40.26 61.70 -15.75
N ILE A 59 39.58 61.82 -14.61
CA ILE A 59 39.96 62.73 -13.52
C ILE A 59 39.90 61.93 -12.20
N SER A 60 40.94 62.04 -11.38
CA SER A 60 41.05 61.31 -10.11
C SER A 60 40.36 62.05 -8.96
N ALA A 61 39.65 61.31 -8.11
CA ALA A 61 39.25 61.75 -6.77
C ALA A 61 39.47 60.59 -5.79
N ALA A 62 40.19 60.83 -4.70
CA ALA A 62 40.49 59.80 -3.72
C ALA A 62 39.35 59.65 -2.69
N ALA A 63 38.90 58.42 -2.47
CA ALA A 63 38.03 58.05 -1.36
C ALA A 63 38.58 56.77 -0.71
N THR A 64 38.62 56.75 0.62
CA THR A 64 39.24 55.66 1.39
C THR A 64 38.33 54.43 1.47
N VAL A 65 38.89 53.26 1.16
CA VAL A 65 38.20 51.97 1.35
C VAL A 65 38.19 51.62 2.84
N PRO A 66 37.03 51.37 3.47
CA PRO A 66 36.99 50.82 4.82
C PRO A 66 37.47 49.36 4.79
N ALA A 67 38.42 49.01 5.65
CA ALA A 67 38.90 47.64 5.76
C ALA A 67 37.79 46.71 6.29
N VAL A 68 37.55 45.60 5.61
CA VAL A 68 36.71 44.51 6.13
C VAL A 68 37.47 43.86 7.29
N PRO A 69 36.88 43.79 8.51
CA PRO A 69 37.55 43.15 9.63
C PRO A 69 37.66 41.63 9.39
N ALA A 70 38.85 41.08 9.63
CA ALA A 70 39.05 39.64 9.60
C ALA A 70 38.22 38.98 10.72
N ALA A 71 37.38 38.00 10.37
CA ALA A 71 36.58 37.27 11.34
C ALA A 71 37.51 36.43 12.25
N SER A 72 37.45 36.68 13.55
CA SER A 72 38.24 35.96 14.54
C SER A 72 37.81 34.49 14.63
N ALA A 73 38.76 33.56 14.71
CA ALA A 73 38.48 32.16 14.96
C ALA A 73 38.00 31.96 16.40
N ALA A 74 36.76 31.47 16.57
CA ALA A 74 36.24 31.09 17.88
C ALA A 74 36.93 29.81 18.38
N PRO A 75 37.14 29.65 19.71
CA PRO A 75 37.77 28.45 20.26
C PRO A 75 36.88 27.21 20.04
N THR A 76 37.50 26.12 19.61
CA THR A 76 36.84 24.83 19.40
C THR A 76 36.37 24.25 20.73
N ALA A 77 35.06 24.25 20.96
CA ALA A 77 34.45 23.41 21.99
C ALA A 77 34.74 21.93 21.67
N PRO A 78 34.96 21.06 22.68
CA PRO A 78 35.11 19.64 22.43
C PRO A 78 33.83 19.08 21.82
N VAL A 79 33.95 18.36 20.70
CA VAL A 79 32.84 17.65 20.08
C VAL A 79 32.35 16.59 21.07
N ALA A 80 31.16 16.78 21.62
CA ALA A 80 30.48 15.74 22.38
C ALA A 80 30.34 14.52 21.46
N ALA A 81 30.77 13.34 21.95
CA ALA A 81 30.63 12.10 21.19
C ALA A 81 29.16 11.92 20.76
N ALA A 82 28.95 11.50 19.52
CA ALA A 82 27.61 11.19 19.03
C ALA A 82 27.00 10.14 19.96
N GLY A 83 25.89 10.52 20.62
CA GLY A 83 25.22 9.62 21.57
C GLY A 83 24.76 8.36 20.84
N GLU A 84 24.98 7.20 21.46
CA GLU A 84 24.51 5.93 20.90
C GLU A 84 22.99 6.03 20.64
N PRO A 85 22.50 5.63 19.44
CA PRO A 85 21.08 5.58 19.16
C PRO A 85 20.39 4.73 20.22
N SER A 86 19.40 5.31 20.91
CA SER A 86 18.72 4.65 22.02
C SER A 86 18.13 3.31 21.58
N ALA A 87 18.71 2.21 22.07
CA ALA A 87 18.48 0.88 21.55
C ALA A 87 17.10 0.29 21.94
N GLN A 88 16.04 0.78 21.31
CA GLN A 88 14.77 0.08 21.13
C GLN A 88 14.54 -0.07 19.62
N PRO A 89 14.60 -1.28 19.05
CA PRO A 89 14.32 -1.48 17.63
C PRO A 89 12.92 -0.99 17.28
N SER A 90 12.80 -0.21 16.21
CA SER A 90 11.49 -0.01 15.58
C SER A 90 11.01 -1.37 15.05
N PRO A 91 9.75 -1.78 15.30
CA PRO A 91 9.22 -3.06 14.84
C PRO A 91 9.12 -3.13 13.31
N ASP A 92 9.11 -1.97 12.65
CA ASP A 92 9.19 -1.79 11.21
C ASP A 92 10.44 -0.94 10.90
N PRO A 93 11.50 -1.50 10.29
CA PRO A 93 12.71 -0.75 9.96
C PRO A 93 12.47 0.20 8.79
N ILE A 94 13.37 1.17 8.55
CA ILE A 94 13.30 2.00 7.32
C ILE A 94 13.51 1.11 6.10
N ALA A 95 12.60 1.10 5.13
CA ALA A 95 12.78 0.33 3.90
C ALA A 95 12.10 0.98 2.70
N HIS A 96 12.79 0.91 1.56
CA HIS A 96 12.16 0.95 0.25
C HIS A 96 12.48 -0.35 -0.50
N ASP A 97 11.51 -0.81 -1.28
CA ASP A 97 11.61 -1.95 -2.20
C ASP A 97 12.40 -3.16 -1.68
N PRO A 98 12.01 -3.73 -0.51
CA PRO A 98 12.70 -4.88 0.08
C PRO A 98 12.55 -6.17 -0.74
N THR A 99 13.66 -6.92 -0.87
CA THR A 99 13.68 -8.36 -1.16
C THR A 99 13.96 -9.17 0.11
N LEU A 100 13.46 -10.41 0.20
CA LEU A 100 13.54 -11.25 1.40
C LEU A 100 13.91 -12.72 1.10
N ILE A 101 15.15 -13.11 1.40
CA ILE A 101 15.61 -14.51 1.35
C ILE A 101 15.90 -15.09 2.73
N ARG A 102 16.21 -16.39 2.81
CA ARG A 102 16.51 -17.10 4.08
C ARG A 102 17.74 -17.99 3.97
N GLN A 103 18.78 -17.70 4.75
CA GLN A 103 19.97 -18.55 4.90
C GLN A 103 20.04 -19.13 6.33
N GLY A 104 20.11 -20.45 6.45
CA GLY A 104 20.24 -21.14 7.74
C GLY A 104 19.07 -20.86 8.71
N ARG A 105 19.35 -20.11 9.79
CA ARG A 105 18.35 -19.68 10.79
C ARG A 105 17.82 -18.25 10.58
N TYR A 106 18.41 -17.49 9.66
CA TYR A 106 18.15 -16.07 9.48
C TYR A 106 17.36 -15.81 8.19
N TYR A 107 16.43 -14.87 8.26
CA TYR A 107 15.94 -14.15 7.10
C TYR A 107 16.85 -12.94 6.85
N TYR A 108 17.08 -12.62 5.59
CA TYR A 108 17.89 -11.48 5.14
C TYR A 108 17.03 -10.57 4.28
N GLU A 109 17.05 -9.29 4.61
CA GLU A 109 16.39 -8.21 3.87
C GLU A 109 17.48 -7.35 3.22
N ILE A 110 17.31 -7.02 1.94
CA ILE A 110 18.07 -5.97 1.26
C ILE A 110 17.04 -4.99 0.67
N ILE A 111 17.31 -3.70 0.77
CA ILE A 111 16.39 -2.61 0.39
C ILE A 111 17.03 -1.66 -0.62
N THR A 112 16.21 -0.86 -1.30
CA THR A 112 16.62 0.42 -1.89
C THR A 112 17.41 1.24 -0.85
N GLY A 113 18.43 1.94 -1.33
CA GLY A 113 19.27 2.82 -0.52
C GLY A 113 18.58 4.11 -0.07
N ASP A 114 19.39 5.06 0.36
CA ASP A 114 18.96 6.40 0.72
C ASP A 114 19.97 7.43 0.19
N ILE A 115 19.47 8.33 -0.65
CA ILE A 115 20.20 9.44 -1.28
C ILE A 115 20.74 10.49 -0.29
N GLU A 116 20.12 10.67 0.88
CA GLU A 116 20.57 11.62 1.91
C GLU A 116 21.81 11.08 2.64
N THR A 117 21.77 9.82 3.08
CA THR A 117 22.94 9.14 3.70
C THR A 117 23.93 8.57 2.70
N ARG A 118 23.59 8.56 1.41
CA ARG A 118 24.33 7.93 0.30
C ARG A 118 24.66 6.46 0.54
N THR A 119 23.64 5.69 0.90
CA THR A 119 23.74 4.25 1.12
C THR A 119 23.33 3.45 -0.11
N TYR A 120 24.04 2.37 -0.39
CA TYR A 120 23.84 1.53 -1.58
C TYR A 120 23.48 0.11 -1.15
N LEU A 121 22.19 -0.20 -1.20
CA LEU A 121 21.61 -1.49 -0.79
C LEU A 121 21.96 -1.89 0.67
N PRO A 122 21.37 -1.20 1.68
CA PRO A 122 21.42 -1.63 3.07
C PRO A 122 20.94 -3.07 3.29
N ILE A 123 21.69 -3.82 4.11
CA ILE A 123 21.43 -5.24 4.43
C ILE A 123 21.00 -5.38 5.89
N ARG A 124 19.97 -6.20 6.16
CA ARG A 124 19.54 -6.59 7.52
C ARG A 124 19.34 -8.09 7.63
N ARG A 125 19.36 -8.60 8.87
CA ARG A 125 18.87 -9.95 9.20
C ARG A 125 17.94 -9.99 10.40
N SER A 126 17.03 -10.97 10.39
CA SER A 126 16.12 -11.29 11.49
C SER A 126 16.01 -12.79 11.71
N THR A 127 15.58 -13.22 12.90
CA THR A 127 15.16 -14.61 13.17
C THR A 127 13.66 -14.80 13.29
N ASP A 128 12.89 -13.70 13.37
CA ASP A 128 11.44 -13.70 13.64
C ASP A 128 10.61 -12.81 12.70
N LEU A 129 11.27 -12.08 11.79
CA LEU A 129 10.69 -11.11 10.82
C LEU A 129 10.16 -9.82 11.45
N VAL A 130 10.50 -9.55 12.71
CA VAL A 130 10.07 -8.34 13.45
C VAL A 130 11.27 -7.59 14.01
N HIS A 131 12.26 -8.29 14.58
CA HIS A 131 13.46 -7.68 15.14
C HIS A 131 14.61 -7.81 14.14
N TRP A 132 15.10 -6.67 13.66
CA TRP A 132 16.09 -6.60 12.58
C TRP A 132 17.45 -6.08 13.07
N THR A 133 18.51 -6.79 12.69
CA THR A 133 19.91 -6.38 12.91
C THR A 133 20.48 -5.86 11.59
N PHE A 134 20.96 -4.62 11.57
CA PHE A 134 21.68 -4.05 10.41
C PHE A 134 23.07 -4.69 10.27
N LEU A 135 23.49 -4.94 9.02
CA LEU A 135 24.74 -5.65 8.69
C LEU A 135 25.71 -4.82 7.83
N GLY A 136 25.38 -3.57 7.52
CA GLY A 136 26.11 -2.75 6.54
C GLY A 136 25.38 -2.65 5.21
N THR A 137 26.10 -2.25 4.16
CA THR A 137 25.59 -2.11 2.78
C THR A 137 26.31 -3.09 1.86
N VAL A 138 25.72 -3.39 0.69
CA VAL A 138 26.37 -4.18 -0.36
C VAL A 138 27.56 -3.42 -0.95
N PHE A 139 27.37 -2.13 -1.21
CA PHE A 139 28.41 -1.23 -1.71
C PHE A 139 28.63 -0.05 -0.76
N THR A 140 29.86 0.47 -0.71
CA THR A 140 30.21 1.74 -0.05
C THR A 140 30.39 2.89 -1.05
N MET A 141 30.57 2.56 -2.34
CA MET A 141 30.63 3.46 -3.48
C MET A 141 30.04 2.74 -4.70
N PRO A 142 29.41 3.44 -5.65
CA PRO A 142 28.88 2.81 -6.87
C PRO A 142 30.05 2.33 -7.76
N PRO A 143 29.94 1.17 -8.43
CA PRO A 143 30.94 0.73 -9.40
C PRO A 143 31.12 1.74 -10.53
N GLN A 144 32.36 1.93 -10.99
CA GLN A 144 32.70 2.97 -11.97
C GLN A 144 31.89 2.85 -13.27
N TRP A 145 31.61 1.62 -13.73
CA TRP A 145 30.81 1.40 -14.94
C TRP A 145 29.40 2.00 -14.86
N VAL A 146 28.81 2.09 -13.67
CA VAL A 146 27.49 2.73 -13.47
C VAL A 146 27.59 4.23 -13.72
N VAL A 147 28.66 4.85 -13.22
CA VAL A 147 28.95 6.29 -13.40
C VAL A 147 29.22 6.60 -14.88
N ASP A 148 29.97 5.72 -15.55
CA ASP A 148 30.32 5.87 -16.97
C ASP A 148 29.10 5.67 -17.90
N GLU A 149 28.27 4.66 -17.64
CA GLU A 149 27.06 4.39 -18.44
C GLU A 149 26.00 5.49 -18.25
N LEU A 150 25.76 5.94 -17.00
CA LEU A 150 24.73 6.95 -16.69
C LEU A 150 25.20 8.40 -16.95
N GLY A 151 26.51 8.65 -16.93
CA GLY A 151 27.10 10.00 -17.04
C GLY A 151 26.97 10.83 -15.75
N VAL A 152 26.57 10.21 -14.64
CA VAL A 152 26.36 10.82 -13.32
C VAL A 152 26.63 9.79 -12.24
N THR A 153 27.14 10.21 -11.09
CA THR A 153 27.23 9.36 -9.91
C THR A 153 25.86 9.32 -9.22
N PRO A 154 25.14 8.18 -9.19
CA PRO A 154 23.90 8.06 -8.43
C PRO A 154 24.21 8.16 -6.93
N GLY A 155 23.26 8.65 -6.12
CA GLY A 155 23.45 8.76 -4.67
C GLY A 155 23.20 7.46 -3.91
N ASP A 156 22.41 6.57 -4.51
CA ASP A 156 21.90 5.32 -3.96
C ASP A 156 21.63 4.31 -5.11
N PHE A 157 21.24 3.09 -4.76
CA PHE A 157 20.77 2.05 -5.70
C PHE A 157 19.40 1.54 -5.25
N TRP A 158 18.55 1.15 -6.21
CA TRP A 158 17.12 0.92 -6.00
C TRP A 158 16.69 -0.50 -6.35
N ALA A 159 15.53 -0.91 -5.82
CA ALA A 159 14.77 -2.12 -6.13
C ALA A 159 15.63 -3.40 -6.33
N PRO A 160 16.27 -3.88 -5.25
CA PRO A 160 17.01 -5.14 -5.27
C PRO A 160 16.12 -6.38 -5.37
N ASP A 161 16.58 -7.39 -6.11
CA ASP A 161 16.14 -8.80 -5.98
C ASP A 161 17.33 -9.69 -5.60
N LEU A 162 17.12 -10.61 -4.65
CA LEU A 162 18.14 -11.48 -4.08
C LEU A 162 17.78 -12.97 -4.23
N SER A 163 18.12 -13.53 -5.37
CA SER A 163 17.94 -14.95 -5.68
C SER A 163 19.18 -15.81 -5.33
N TYR A 164 19.00 -17.13 -5.18
CA TYR A 164 20.10 -18.07 -4.93
C TYR A 164 20.10 -19.21 -5.94
N PHE A 165 21.12 -19.27 -6.79
CA PHE A 165 21.32 -20.28 -7.82
C PHE A 165 22.81 -20.41 -8.21
N ASP A 166 23.17 -21.50 -8.89
CA ASP A 166 24.55 -21.88 -9.24
C ASP A 166 25.59 -21.75 -8.10
N GLY A 167 25.14 -21.97 -6.86
CA GLY A 167 25.98 -21.90 -5.66
C GLY A 167 26.14 -20.52 -5.03
N GLU A 168 25.82 -19.42 -5.73
CA GLU A 168 25.97 -18.04 -5.26
C GLU A 168 24.62 -17.33 -5.05
N TYR A 169 24.60 -16.39 -4.09
CA TYR A 169 23.55 -15.38 -4.00
C TYR A 169 23.77 -14.36 -5.11
N HIS A 170 22.74 -14.14 -5.91
CA HIS A 170 22.71 -13.22 -7.03
C HIS A 170 21.79 -12.04 -6.68
N LEU A 171 22.38 -10.86 -6.53
CA LEU A 171 21.71 -9.62 -6.20
C LEU A 171 21.64 -8.72 -7.44
N TYR A 172 20.45 -8.62 -8.02
CA TYR A 172 20.16 -7.67 -9.08
C TYR A 172 19.76 -6.34 -8.43
N TYR A 173 20.16 -5.22 -9.03
CA TYR A 173 19.87 -3.89 -8.50
C TYR A 173 19.81 -2.84 -9.60
N ALA A 174 19.06 -1.77 -9.38
CA ALA A 174 18.92 -0.69 -10.35
C ALA A 174 19.73 0.56 -9.97
N ALA A 175 20.18 1.29 -11.00
CA ALA A 175 20.71 2.65 -10.88
C ALA A 175 20.10 3.55 -11.95
N SER A 176 19.59 4.72 -11.55
CA SER A 176 18.70 5.54 -12.36
C SER A 176 18.66 7.01 -11.89
N SER A 177 17.70 7.79 -12.38
CA SER A 177 17.34 9.13 -11.93
C SER A 177 15.84 9.36 -12.15
N PHE A 178 15.16 9.92 -11.14
CA PHE A 178 13.70 10.00 -11.08
C PHE A 178 13.08 10.63 -12.36
N GLY A 179 12.06 9.97 -12.90
CA GLY A 179 11.35 10.42 -14.10
C GLY A 179 12.10 10.19 -15.42
N THR A 180 13.19 9.40 -15.43
CA THR A 180 13.94 9.07 -16.66
C THR A 180 13.93 7.56 -16.94
N ASN A 181 14.04 7.18 -18.21
CA ASN A 181 14.32 5.81 -18.65
C ASN A 181 15.78 5.58 -19.04
N ASN A 182 16.69 6.44 -18.58
CA ASN A 182 18.13 6.20 -18.68
C ASN A 182 18.59 5.45 -17.42
N SER A 183 18.50 4.13 -17.44
CA SER A 183 18.65 3.29 -16.24
C SER A 183 19.40 2.01 -16.57
N VAL A 184 20.08 1.45 -15.56
CA VAL A 184 20.81 0.19 -15.67
C VAL A 184 20.40 -0.76 -14.55
N ILE A 185 20.29 -2.05 -14.88
CA ILE A 185 20.28 -3.14 -13.91
C ILE A 185 21.70 -3.71 -13.86
N GLY A 186 22.30 -3.71 -12.68
CA GLY A 186 23.56 -4.39 -12.38
C GLY A 186 23.34 -5.72 -11.65
N LEU A 187 24.38 -6.55 -11.61
CA LEU A 187 24.44 -7.77 -10.81
C LEU A 187 25.64 -7.72 -9.87
N ALA A 188 25.43 -8.01 -8.59
CA ALA A 188 26.48 -8.38 -7.64
C ALA A 188 26.22 -9.81 -7.12
N THR A 189 27.26 -10.58 -6.87
CA THR A 189 27.12 -11.92 -6.28
C THR A 189 27.94 -12.11 -5.02
N ASN A 190 27.56 -13.08 -4.18
CA ASN A 190 28.26 -13.44 -2.94
C ASN A 190 28.01 -14.91 -2.60
N ALA A 191 29.00 -15.62 -2.07
CA ALA A 191 28.84 -17.03 -1.68
C ALA A 191 27.92 -17.23 -0.45
N THR A 192 27.73 -16.18 0.37
CA THR A 192 27.02 -16.26 1.65
C THR A 192 26.47 -14.91 2.10
N LEU A 193 25.44 -14.89 2.95
CA LEU A 193 24.87 -13.68 3.52
C LEU A 193 25.31 -13.43 4.98
N ASP A 194 25.99 -14.39 5.62
CA ASP A 194 26.51 -14.21 6.98
C ASP A 194 27.88 -13.50 6.97
N PRO A 195 28.00 -12.24 7.45
CA PRO A 195 29.26 -11.50 7.49
C PRO A 195 30.29 -12.06 8.49
N GLY A 196 29.94 -13.10 9.26
CA GLY A 196 30.90 -13.88 10.04
C GLY A 196 31.68 -14.93 9.23
N SER A 197 31.33 -15.17 7.96
CA SER A 197 32.01 -16.13 7.09
C SER A 197 33.26 -15.54 6.43
N PRO A 198 34.38 -16.28 6.30
CA PRO A 198 35.52 -15.84 5.50
C PRO A 198 35.20 -15.68 4.01
N ASP A 199 34.14 -16.35 3.53
CA ASP A 199 33.68 -16.29 2.14
C ASP A 199 32.70 -15.12 1.87
N TYR A 200 32.39 -14.30 2.89
CA TYR A 200 31.47 -13.16 2.73
C TYR A 200 32.14 -12.04 1.94
N ARG A 201 31.79 -11.93 0.66
CA ARG A 201 32.28 -10.88 -0.24
C ARG A 201 31.30 -10.66 -1.38
N TRP A 202 30.81 -9.43 -1.51
CA TRP A 202 30.12 -9.00 -2.72
C TRP A 202 31.12 -8.80 -3.87
N VAL A 203 30.75 -9.29 -5.05
CA VAL A 203 31.52 -9.23 -6.29
C VAL A 203 30.62 -8.63 -7.37
N ASP A 204 30.95 -7.43 -7.84
CA ASP A 204 30.31 -6.82 -9.01
C ASP A 204 30.55 -7.69 -10.25
N ARG A 205 29.47 -8.04 -10.95
CA ARG A 205 29.47 -8.79 -12.22
C ARG A 205 29.18 -7.88 -13.42
N GLY A 206 28.92 -6.59 -13.20
CA GLY A 206 28.68 -5.60 -14.25
C GLY A 206 27.21 -5.42 -14.63
N MET A 207 27.00 -4.81 -15.80
CA MET A 207 25.68 -4.46 -16.34
C MET A 207 24.95 -5.68 -16.92
N VAL A 208 23.74 -5.92 -16.44
CA VAL A 208 22.80 -6.94 -16.95
C VAL A 208 21.96 -6.35 -18.08
N LEU A 209 21.33 -5.19 -17.84
CA LEU A 209 20.44 -4.51 -18.77
C LEU A 209 20.63 -2.99 -18.70
N ARG A 210 20.39 -2.30 -19.82
CA ARG A 210 20.20 -0.84 -19.87
C ARG A 210 18.93 -0.49 -20.63
N SER A 211 18.22 0.53 -20.17
CA SER A 211 17.22 1.26 -20.97
C SER A 211 17.74 2.63 -21.38
N ARG A 212 17.19 3.15 -22.47
CA ARG A 212 17.48 4.45 -23.07
C ARG A 212 16.18 5.17 -23.42
N THR A 213 16.27 6.44 -23.80
CA THR A 213 15.12 7.26 -24.21
C THR A 213 14.37 6.74 -25.45
N SER A 214 14.94 5.78 -26.19
CA SER A 214 14.30 5.05 -27.28
C SER A 214 13.31 3.98 -26.83
N ASP A 215 13.40 3.52 -25.58
CA ASP A 215 12.78 2.27 -25.15
C ASP A 215 11.43 2.53 -24.49
N ASN A 216 10.45 1.64 -24.74
CA ASN A 216 9.11 1.71 -24.14
C ASN A 216 9.05 1.07 -22.74
N TYR A 217 10.19 0.81 -22.11
CA TYR A 217 10.32 0.23 -20.78
C TYR A 217 11.44 0.94 -20.01
N ASN A 218 11.53 0.67 -18.71
CA ASN A 218 12.62 1.14 -17.88
C ASN A 218 13.39 -0.04 -17.28
N ALA A 219 14.72 0.05 -17.21
CA ALA A 219 15.59 -0.97 -16.63
C ALA A 219 15.77 -0.71 -15.13
N ILE A 220 14.69 -0.92 -14.38
CA ILE A 220 14.58 -0.84 -12.91
C ILE A 220 13.68 -2.00 -12.45
N ASP A 221 13.67 -2.29 -11.16
CA ASP A 221 12.82 -3.28 -10.49
C ASP A 221 13.00 -4.69 -11.03
N ALA A 222 14.19 -5.25 -10.82
CA ALA A 222 14.52 -6.63 -11.15
C ALA A 222 13.75 -7.63 -10.27
N ASP A 223 13.38 -8.78 -10.84
CA ASP A 223 12.92 -9.98 -10.12
C ASP A 223 13.36 -11.22 -10.90
N VAL A 224 14.02 -12.18 -10.24
CA VAL A 224 14.43 -13.44 -10.88
C VAL A 224 13.52 -14.59 -10.47
N THR A 225 12.95 -15.21 -11.49
CA THR A 225 12.13 -16.41 -11.37
C THR A 225 12.71 -17.54 -12.24
N PHE A 226 12.30 -18.78 -11.97
CA PHE A 226 12.86 -19.98 -12.62
C PHE A 226 11.73 -20.78 -13.24
N ASP A 227 11.87 -21.19 -14.50
CA ASP A 227 10.85 -21.96 -15.22
C ASP A 227 10.74 -23.44 -14.78
N GLU A 228 9.90 -24.22 -15.46
CA GLU A 228 9.74 -25.66 -15.19
C GLU A 228 11.04 -26.47 -15.24
N ASP A 229 12.00 -26.09 -16.09
CA ASP A 229 13.28 -26.79 -16.28
C ASP A 229 14.40 -26.19 -15.41
N GLY A 230 14.10 -25.14 -14.64
CA GLY A 230 15.02 -24.47 -13.72
C GLY A 230 15.88 -23.38 -14.37
N VAL A 231 15.55 -22.94 -15.58
CA VAL A 231 16.25 -21.83 -16.25
C VAL A 231 15.84 -20.51 -15.60
N PRO A 232 16.78 -19.60 -15.27
CA PRO A 232 16.46 -18.30 -14.71
C PRO A 232 15.94 -17.32 -15.77
N TRP A 233 14.98 -16.49 -15.36
CA TRP A 233 14.33 -15.44 -16.14
C TRP A 233 14.26 -14.16 -15.32
N LEU A 234 14.67 -13.04 -15.93
CA LEU A 234 14.63 -11.71 -15.32
C LEU A 234 13.34 -11.00 -15.72
N SER A 235 12.43 -10.83 -14.78
CA SER A 235 11.40 -9.81 -14.80
C SER A 235 12.03 -8.44 -14.57
N PHE A 236 11.49 -7.39 -15.20
CA PHE A 236 11.84 -6.01 -14.86
C PHE A 236 10.78 -5.02 -15.33
N GLY A 237 10.79 -3.80 -14.77
CA GLY A 237 10.08 -2.66 -15.35
C GLY A 237 9.43 -1.75 -14.30
N SER A 238 9.63 -0.44 -14.50
CA SER A 238 8.96 0.63 -13.77
C SER A 238 8.43 1.67 -14.76
N PHE A 239 7.13 2.02 -14.67
CA PHE A 239 6.42 2.96 -15.57
C PHE A 239 6.50 2.58 -17.08
N TRP A 240 6.37 3.56 -17.99
CA TRP A 240 6.28 3.40 -19.44
C TRP A 240 5.22 2.34 -19.87
N ASP A 241 5.58 1.33 -20.65
CA ASP A 241 4.70 0.21 -21.05
C ASP A 241 4.81 -1.00 -20.10
N GLY A 242 5.27 -0.78 -18.87
CA GLY A 242 5.22 -1.72 -17.76
C GLY A 242 6.13 -2.95 -17.88
N ILE A 243 5.74 -4.00 -17.15
CA ILE A 243 6.57 -5.16 -16.83
C ILE A 243 6.94 -5.95 -18.08
N LYS A 244 8.25 -6.13 -18.26
CA LYS A 244 8.90 -6.94 -19.30
C LYS A 244 9.62 -8.14 -18.68
N MET A 245 10.09 -9.05 -19.53
CA MET A 245 10.92 -10.18 -19.11
C MET A 245 11.90 -10.61 -20.21
N ARG A 246 13.07 -11.10 -19.80
CA ARG A 246 14.10 -11.74 -20.66
C ARG A 246 14.71 -12.96 -19.99
N ARG A 247 15.23 -13.91 -20.79
CA ARG A 247 15.98 -15.08 -20.29
C ARG A 247 17.33 -14.67 -19.73
N LEU A 248 17.75 -15.29 -18.63
CA LEU A 248 19.11 -15.20 -18.10
C LEU A 248 19.94 -16.42 -18.52
N ASP A 249 21.25 -16.24 -18.60
CA ASP A 249 22.21 -17.34 -18.63
C ASP A 249 22.50 -17.82 -17.20
N ALA A 250 22.35 -19.13 -16.98
CA ALA A 250 22.39 -19.71 -15.62
C ALA A 250 23.79 -19.76 -15.00
N ALA A 251 24.85 -19.71 -15.79
CA ALA A 251 26.24 -19.81 -15.33
C ALA A 251 26.92 -18.44 -15.12
N THR A 252 26.25 -17.35 -15.50
CA THR A 252 26.77 -15.97 -15.38
C THR A 252 25.83 -15.01 -14.66
N GLY A 253 24.53 -15.30 -14.61
CA GLY A 253 23.50 -14.37 -14.13
C GLY A 253 23.30 -13.14 -15.05
N LEU A 254 23.87 -13.15 -16.26
CA LEU A 254 23.69 -12.09 -17.25
C LEU A 254 22.57 -12.46 -18.24
N LEU A 255 22.12 -11.51 -19.06
CA LEU A 255 21.10 -11.80 -20.07
C LEU A 255 21.58 -12.85 -21.09
N SER A 256 20.72 -13.80 -21.40
CA SER A 256 21.03 -14.87 -22.35
C SER A 256 21.36 -14.31 -23.74
N THR A 257 22.40 -14.87 -24.35
CA THR A 257 22.77 -14.65 -25.76
C THR A 257 22.10 -15.66 -26.69
N GLU A 258 21.55 -16.75 -26.16
CA GLU A 258 20.76 -17.74 -26.91
C GLU A 258 19.32 -17.27 -27.15
N ASP A 259 18.72 -16.62 -26.15
CA ASP A 259 17.38 -16.03 -26.26
C ASP A 259 17.39 -14.53 -25.94
N ALA A 260 17.23 -13.73 -26.99
CA ALA A 260 17.11 -12.28 -26.92
C ALA A 260 15.66 -11.79 -26.82
N THR A 261 14.66 -12.68 -26.72
CA THR A 261 13.24 -12.34 -26.75
C THR A 261 12.85 -11.46 -25.56
N LEU A 262 12.25 -10.31 -25.85
CA LEU A 262 11.67 -9.39 -24.88
C LEU A 262 10.16 -9.67 -24.75
N TYR A 263 9.78 -10.33 -23.67
CA TYR A 263 8.38 -10.56 -23.34
C TYR A 263 7.78 -9.32 -22.66
N SER A 264 6.48 -9.08 -22.85
CA SER A 264 5.70 -8.09 -22.08
C SER A 264 4.65 -8.84 -21.26
N LEU A 265 4.63 -8.62 -19.95
CA LEU A 265 3.81 -9.39 -19.02
C LEU A 265 2.60 -8.58 -18.49
N ALA A 266 2.80 -7.28 -18.26
CA ALA A 266 1.75 -6.37 -17.78
C ALA A 266 1.97 -4.95 -18.31
N SER A 267 0.88 -4.24 -18.63
CA SER A 267 0.89 -2.82 -19.03
C SER A 267 -0.44 -2.16 -18.69
N ARG A 268 -0.39 -0.91 -18.22
CA ARG A 268 -1.56 -0.04 -18.03
C ARG A 268 -1.67 1.03 -19.13
N GLY A 269 -0.98 0.88 -20.26
CA GLY A 269 -1.01 1.83 -21.37
C GLY A 269 -0.43 3.20 -21.02
N GLY A 270 0.71 3.23 -20.32
CA GLY A 270 1.38 4.47 -19.89
C GLY A 270 1.05 4.94 -18.47
N ALA A 271 0.05 4.36 -17.80
CA ALA A 271 -0.19 4.59 -16.37
C ALA A 271 0.77 3.74 -15.50
N ALA A 272 1.11 4.26 -14.30
CA ALA A 272 2.16 3.74 -13.44
C ALA A 272 1.99 2.25 -13.04
N ILE A 273 2.95 1.41 -13.39
CA ILE A 273 3.05 0.01 -12.99
C ILE A 273 4.52 -0.33 -12.84
N GLU A 274 4.89 -0.92 -11.70
CA GLU A 274 6.28 -1.22 -11.36
C GLU A 274 6.38 -2.37 -10.33
N GLY A 275 7.59 -2.70 -9.88
CA GLY A 275 7.86 -3.70 -8.83
C GLY A 275 7.29 -5.09 -9.12
N PRO A 276 7.74 -5.80 -10.17
CA PRO A 276 7.33 -7.17 -10.42
C PRO A 276 7.85 -8.12 -9.33
N SER A 277 7.07 -9.13 -8.98
CA SER A 277 7.59 -10.33 -8.31
C SER A 277 6.87 -11.57 -8.84
N ILE A 278 7.60 -12.56 -9.36
CA ILE A 278 7.01 -13.71 -10.07
C ILE A 278 7.29 -15.03 -9.37
N VAL A 279 6.23 -15.68 -8.89
CA VAL A 279 6.33 -16.98 -8.22
C VAL A 279 5.39 -18.05 -8.78
N ARG A 280 5.89 -19.30 -8.82
CA ARG A 280 5.12 -20.49 -9.20
C ARG A 280 4.44 -21.13 -7.99
N LYS A 281 3.11 -21.28 -8.01
CA LYS A 281 2.39 -22.09 -7.01
C LYS A 281 1.34 -22.99 -7.65
N GLY A 282 1.54 -24.30 -7.52
CA GLY A 282 0.70 -25.31 -8.15
C GLY A 282 0.83 -25.24 -9.68
N ARG A 283 -0.30 -25.04 -10.36
CA ARG A 283 -0.36 -24.94 -11.84
C ARG A 283 -0.26 -23.51 -12.39
N TYR A 284 0.05 -22.53 -11.54
CA TYR A 284 -0.01 -21.11 -11.88
C TYR A 284 1.30 -20.39 -11.52
N TRP A 285 1.70 -19.50 -12.41
CA TRP A 285 2.59 -18.37 -12.15
C TRP A 285 1.76 -17.20 -11.65
N TYR A 286 2.25 -16.46 -10.68
CA TYR A 286 1.64 -15.24 -10.16
C TYR A 286 2.61 -14.09 -10.34
N LEU A 287 2.21 -13.09 -11.12
CA LEU A 287 2.90 -11.82 -11.24
C LEU A 287 2.25 -10.86 -10.25
N PHE A 288 2.94 -10.58 -9.15
CA PHE A 288 2.66 -9.46 -8.28
C PHE A 288 3.26 -8.20 -8.93
N ALA A 289 2.59 -7.06 -8.78
CA ALA A 289 3.09 -5.76 -9.25
C ALA A 289 2.50 -4.64 -8.37
N SER A 290 3.10 -3.46 -8.43
CA SER A 290 2.60 -2.26 -7.76
C SER A 290 1.98 -1.28 -8.76
N PHE A 291 0.85 -0.67 -8.40
CA PHE A 291 0.09 0.28 -9.24
C PHE A 291 0.02 1.67 -8.60
N ASP A 292 0.00 2.71 -9.43
CA ASP A 292 0.07 4.14 -9.05
C ASP A 292 1.41 4.47 -8.37
N PHE A 293 1.51 5.41 -7.43
CA PHE A 293 2.80 6.08 -7.13
C PHE A 293 3.31 5.85 -5.69
N CYS A 294 4.55 5.36 -5.60
CA CYS A 294 5.42 5.54 -4.43
C CYS A 294 5.73 7.04 -4.17
N CYS A 295 6.67 7.30 -3.27
CA CYS A 295 7.54 8.48 -3.30
C CYS A 295 6.87 9.85 -3.10
N ARG A 296 5.70 9.86 -2.42
CA ARG A 296 4.94 11.08 -2.07
C ARG A 296 4.52 11.12 -0.57
N GLY A 297 5.16 10.29 0.26
CA GLY A 297 4.87 10.17 1.69
C GLY A 297 3.42 9.76 1.95
N VAL A 298 2.71 10.50 2.81
CA VAL A 298 1.28 10.24 3.08
C VAL A 298 0.37 10.37 1.86
N ASN A 299 0.85 10.99 0.76
CA ASN A 299 0.10 11.15 -0.48
C ASN A 299 0.40 10.05 -1.50
N SER A 300 1.10 8.97 -1.14
CA SER A 300 1.30 7.81 -2.03
C SER A 300 0.05 6.93 -2.06
N ASP A 301 -0.47 6.72 -3.28
CA ASP A 301 -1.65 5.92 -3.63
C ASP A 301 -1.28 4.49 -4.10
N TYR A 302 0.02 4.20 -4.04
CA TYR A 302 0.66 2.91 -4.31
C TYR A 302 -0.12 1.74 -3.68
N ARG A 303 -0.35 0.70 -4.47
CA ARG A 303 -1.06 -0.53 -4.08
C ARG A 303 -0.46 -1.76 -4.73
N ILE A 304 -0.58 -2.89 -4.05
CA ILE A 304 -0.17 -4.21 -4.53
C ILE A 304 -1.32 -4.84 -5.31
N VAL A 305 -1.05 -5.28 -6.53
CA VAL A 305 -1.96 -6.07 -7.37
C VAL A 305 -1.33 -7.42 -7.73
N VAL A 306 -2.14 -8.38 -8.18
CA VAL A 306 -1.66 -9.66 -8.72
C VAL A 306 -2.45 -10.10 -9.96
N GLY A 307 -1.75 -10.74 -10.90
CA GLY A 307 -2.35 -11.56 -11.95
C GLY A 307 -1.76 -12.97 -11.92
N ARG A 308 -2.44 -13.94 -12.57
CA ARG A 308 -1.92 -15.30 -12.71
C ARG A 308 -1.99 -15.82 -14.14
N SER A 309 -1.09 -16.74 -14.49
CA SER A 309 -1.05 -17.45 -15.77
C SER A 309 -0.68 -18.91 -15.58
N THR A 310 -0.96 -19.77 -16.57
CA THR A 310 -0.44 -21.15 -16.61
C THR A 310 0.84 -21.27 -17.46
N SER A 311 1.44 -20.15 -17.85
CA SER A 311 2.67 -20.02 -18.64
C SER A 311 3.50 -18.88 -18.05
N LEU A 312 4.82 -19.04 -17.93
CA LEU A 312 5.70 -18.03 -17.33
C LEU A 312 5.64 -16.71 -18.11
N HIS A 313 5.64 -16.80 -19.44
CA HIS A 313 5.56 -15.65 -20.35
C HIS A 313 4.14 -15.08 -20.50
N GLY A 314 3.20 -15.53 -19.66
CA GLY A 314 1.79 -15.14 -19.74
C GLY A 314 1.02 -15.84 -20.86
N PRO A 315 -0.14 -15.28 -21.27
CA PRO A 315 -0.72 -14.04 -20.78
C PRO A 315 -1.17 -14.17 -19.31
N TYR A 316 -0.92 -13.12 -18.51
CA TYR A 316 -1.44 -13.02 -17.15
C TYR A 316 -2.82 -12.37 -17.16
N VAL A 317 -3.73 -12.90 -16.34
CA VAL A 317 -5.08 -12.35 -16.11
C VAL A 317 -5.33 -12.18 -14.62
N ASP A 318 -6.19 -11.25 -14.25
CA ASP A 318 -6.68 -11.09 -12.88
C ASP A 318 -7.85 -12.05 -12.55
N ARG A 319 -8.40 -11.92 -11.33
CA ARG A 319 -9.49 -12.77 -10.81
C ARG A 319 -10.76 -12.72 -11.67
N ASP A 320 -11.03 -11.59 -12.31
CA ASP A 320 -12.21 -11.37 -13.14
C ASP A 320 -11.92 -11.65 -14.63
N GLY A 321 -10.70 -12.10 -14.94
CA GLY A 321 -10.28 -12.55 -16.26
C GLY A 321 -9.73 -11.45 -17.17
N ARG A 322 -9.53 -10.22 -16.67
CA ARG A 322 -8.99 -9.12 -17.46
C ARG A 322 -7.47 -9.29 -17.64
N PRO A 323 -6.93 -9.14 -18.87
CA PRO A 323 -5.49 -9.25 -19.10
C PRO A 323 -4.69 -8.16 -18.38
N LEU A 324 -3.55 -8.52 -17.79
CA LEU A 324 -2.61 -7.57 -17.19
C LEU A 324 -1.96 -6.65 -18.24
N LEU A 325 -1.90 -7.07 -19.51
CA LEU A 325 -1.53 -6.23 -20.66
C LEU A 325 -2.62 -5.20 -21.06
N GLN A 326 -3.76 -5.20 -20.38
CA GLN A 326 -4.88 -4.26 -20.59
C GLN A 326 -5.25 -3.57 -19.27
N GLY A 327 -4.29 -3.39 -18.36
CA GLY A 327 -4.48 -2.80 -17.04
C GLY A 327 -5.38 -3.61 -16.10
N GLY A 328 -5.50 -4.93 -16.30
CA GLY A 328 -6.03 -5.84 -15.29
C GLY A 328 -5.08 -6.00 -14.11
N GLY A 329 -5.59 -6.46 -12.97
CA GLY A 329 -4.82 -6.71 -11.75
C GLY A 329 -5.72 -6.79 -10.52
N THR A 330 -5.71 -7.91 -9.80
CA THR A 330 -6.47 -8.06 -8.55
C THR A 330 -5.74 -7.33 -7.43
N GLU A 331 -6.28 -6.19 -6.99
CA GLU A 331 -5.81 -5.46 -5.81
C GLU A 331 -5.85 -6.34 -4.55
N LEU A 332 -4.69 -6.47 -3.89
CA LEU A 332 -4.52 -7.21 -2.65
C LEU A 332 -4.44 -6.29 -1.43
N LEU A 333 -3.73 -5.16 -1.56
CA LEU A 333 -3.51 -4.20 -0.49
C LEU A 333 -3.27 -2.79 -1.04
N ARG A 334 -3.95 -1.82 -0.43
CA ARG A 334 -3.85 -0.38 -0.63
C ARG A 334 -3.62 0.27 0.73
N GLY A 335 -3.14 1.52 0.75
CA GLY A 335 -2.95 2.28 1.99
C GLY A 335 -4.19 2.34 2.90
N TYR A 336 -3.99 2.12 4.20
CA TYR A 336 -5.00 1.97 5.27
C TYR A 336 -4.32 2.17 6.65
N ASN A 337 -5.05 2.50 7.73
CA ASN A 337 -4.51 2.69 9.10
C ASN A 337 -3.12 3.38 9.22
N GLY A 338 -2.87 4.44 8.44
CA GLY A 338 -1.58 5.14 8.45
C GLY A 338 -0.44 4.44 7.71
N PHE A 339 -0.62 3.20 7.24
CA PHE A 339 0.18 2.66 6.14
C PHE A 339 -0.27 3.36 4.86
N GLN A 340 0.48 4.33 4.34
CA GLN A 340 0.18 4.93 3.02
C GLN A 340 1.10 4.33 1.94
N GLY A 341 0.65 4.31 0.70
CA GLY A 341 1.43 3.76 -0.42
C GLY A 341 2.03 2.38 -0.19
N THR A 342 1.21 1.34 -0.02
CA THR A 342 1.69 -0.03 0.18
C THR A 342 2.07 -0.69 -1.15
N GLY A 343 3.37 -0.86 -1.42
CA GLY A 343 3.89 -1.46 -2.66
C GLY A 343 5.39 -1.70 -2.58
N GLY A 344 6.02 -1.98 -3.74
CA GLY A 344 7.45 -2.27 -3.89
C GLY A 344 7.88 -3.44 -3.00
N GLY A 345 7.69 -4.68 -3.46
CA GLY A 345 7.79 -5.85 -2.60
C GLY A 345 7.75 -7.22 -3.28
N ASP A 346 8.28 -8.20 -2.54
CA ASP A 346 8.78 -9.51 -2.98
C ASP A 346 8.09 -10.68 -2.24
N VAL A 347 8.05 -11.87 -2.86
CA VAL A 347 7.29 -13.06 -2.44
C VAL A 347 8.20 -14.23 -2.03
N LEU A 348 8.53 -14.33 -0.74
CA LEU A 348 9.24 -15.50 -0.22
C LEU A 348 8.29 -16.72 -0.07
N LEU A 349 8.27 -17.59 -1.07
CA LEU A 349 7.64 -18.92 -1.00
C LEU A 349 8.36 -19.84 0.00
N ARG A 350 7.63 -20.37 0.99
CA ARG A 350 8.23 -21.13 2.09
C ARG A 350 8.02 -22.64 1.93
N ARG A 351 9.10 -23.34 1.57
CA ARG A 351 9.18 -24.82 1.43
C ARG A 351 9.10 -25.58 2.78
N GLY A 352 8.32 -25.10 3.76
CA GLY A 352 8.32 -25.59 5.14
C GLY A 352 7.10 -25.16 5.96
N LYS A 353 7.20 -25.17 7.30
CA LYS A 353 6.07 -24.84 8.19
C LYS A 353 5.77 -23.34 8.25
N GLY A 354 4.52 -22.99 8.02
CA GLY A 354 3.95 -21.65 8.10
C GLY A 354 3.48 -21.13 6.73
N PRO A 355 2.90 -19.92 6.66
CA PRO A 355 2.48 -19.30 5.41
C PRO A 355 3.70 -18.88 4.57
N ASP A 356 3.51 -18.70 3.26
CA ASP A 356 4.44 -17.91 2.43
C ASP A 356 4.41 -16.44 2.89
N LEU A 357 5.37 -15.63 2.45
CA LEU A 357 5.49 -14.24 2.89
C LEU A 357 5.47 -13.27 1.71
N TYR A 358 4.92 -12.08 1.95
CA TYR A 358 5.10 -10.91 1.11
C TYR A 358 5.84 -9.86 1.95
N VAL A 359 7.03 -9.46 1.53
CA VAL A 359 7.70 -8.28 2.10
C VAL A 359 7.38 -7.08 1.21
N HIS A 360 7.17 -5.90 1.77
CA HIS A 360 6.90 -4.69 1.00
C HIS A 360 7.22 -3.43 1.81
N HIS A 361 7.22 -2.26 1.17
CA HIS A 361 7.31 -0.99 1.89
C HIS A 361 5.96 -0.27 2.05
N TYR A 362 5.91 0.70 2.96
CA TYR A 362 4.82 1.65 3.13
C TYR A 362 5.34 2.96 3.74
N TYR A 363 4.60 4.06 3.62
CA TYR A 363 4.89 5.32 4.31
C TYR A 363 4.09 5.43 5.61
N ASP A 364 4.77 5.51 6.75
CA ASP A 364 4.12 5.59 8.07
C ASP A 364 3.64 7.03 8.35
N ALA A 365 2.34 7.26 8.20
CA ALA A 365 1.70 8.55 8.48
C ALA A 365 1.82 8.98 9.95
N ALA A 366 2.10 8.05 10.88
CA ALA A 366 2.37 8.36 12.28
C ALA A 366 3.87 8.60 12.58
N ASP A 367 4.75 8.50 11.57
CA ASP A 367 6.21 8.71 11.68
C ASP A 367 6.72 9.75 10.67
N GLY A 368 5.97 10.83 10.45
CA GLY A 368 6.36 11.89 9.53
C GLY A 368 6.42 11.45 8.06
N ALA A 369 5.72 10.37 7.70
CA ALA A 369 5.77 9.72 6.39
C ALA A 369 7.12 9.04 6.05
N LEU A 370 7.88 8.59 7.06
CA LEU A 370 9.06 7.76 6.83
C LEU A 370 8.69 6.44 6.15
N PRO A 371 9.48 5.95 5.17
CA PRO A 371 9.24 4.68 4.51
C PRO A 371 9.69 3.50 5.39
N LYS A 372 8.86 2.47 5.50
CA LYS A 372 8.95 1.37 6.46
C LYS A 372 8.78 0.01 5.78
N GLY A 373 9.56 -0.97 6.21
CA GLY A 373 9.46 -2.37 5.77
C GLY A 373 8.39 -3.13 6.54
N SER A 374 7.56 -3.90 5.85
CA SER A 374 6.47 -4.69 6.42
C SER A 374 6.45 -6.09 5.80
N VAL A 375 6.49 -7.12 6.65
CA VAL A 375 6.32 -8.53 6.22
C VAL A 375 4.90 -8.98 6.53
N ARG A 376 4.22 -9.61 5.56
CA ARG A 376 2.85 -10.15 5.69
C ARG A 376 2.81 -11.64 5.36
N PRO A 377 1.98 -12.43 6.06
CA PRO A 377 1.70 -13.81 5.67
C PRO A 377 0.76 -13.83 4.46
N ILE A 378 1.07 -14.66 3.46
CA ILE A 378 0.18 -14.93 2.33
C ILE A 378 -0.66 -16.17 2.65
N SER A 379 -1.98 -16.02 2.56
CA SER A 379 -2.94 -17.12 2.51
C SER A 379 -3.43 -17.34 1.08
N TRP A 380 -3.81 -18.57 0.73
CA TRP A 380 -4.19 -18.92 -0.65
C TRP A 380 -5.58 -19.58 -0.67
N ASP A 381 -6.51 -18.99 -1.41
CA ASP A 381 -7.91 -19.43 -1.49
C ASP A 381 -8.42 -19.30 -2.94
N GLY A 382 -9.14 -20.31 -3.44
CA GLY A 382 -9.48 -20.41 -4.87
C GLY A 382 -8.27 -20.39 -5.82
N GLY A 383 -7.06 -20.62 -5.29
CA GLY A 383 -5.80 -20.37 -6.01
C GLY A 383 -5.49 -18.88 -6.23
N TRP A 384 -5.95 -17.99 -5.36
CA TRP A 384 -5.56 -16.58 -5.33
C TRP A 384 -4.93 -16.25 -3.97
N PRO A 385 -3.90 -15.39 -3.93
CA PRO A 385 -3.33 -14.93 -2.68
C PRO A 385 -4.28 -13.93 -1.98
N ARG A 386 -4.16 -13.86 -0.65
CA ARG A 386 -4.56 -12.72 0.18
C ARG A 386 -3.43 -12.42 1.15
N LEU A 387 -3.07 -11.14 1.27
CA LEU A 387 -2.12 -10.67 2.28
C LEU A 387 -2.84 -10.53 3.63
N GLY A 388 -2.25 -11.06 4.69
CA GLY A 388 -2.76 -10.91 6.05
C GLY A 388 -2.39 -9.58 6.70
N ASP A 389 -2.72 -9.49 7.99
CA ASP A 389 -2.16 -8.51 8.91
C ASP A 389 -0.62 -8.64 8.96
N PRO A 390 0.14 -7.54 9.14
CA PRO A 390 1.60 -7.59 9.16
C PRO A 390 2.13 -8.37 10.38
N LEU A 391 3.34 -8.93 10.24
CA LEU A 391 4.04 -9.70 11.27
C LEU A 391 4.70 -8.79 12.32
N SER A 392 5.07 -7.58 11.92
CA SER A 392 5.23 -6.40 12.77
C SER A 392 3.87 -5.77 13.13
N GLY A 393 3.84 -4.84 14.09
CA GLY A 393 2.66 -4.04 14.40
C GLY A 393 3.00 -2.56 14.25
N ASN A 394 2.14 -1.79 13.58
CA ASN A 394 2.38 -0.38 13.26
C ASN A 394 2.26 0.50 14.52
N ARG A 395 3.28 0.38 15.38
CA ARG A 395 3.44 0.96 16.72
C ARG A 395 2.54 0.33 17.79
N GLY A 396 2.94 0.57 19.04
CA GLY A 396 2.11 0.28 20.20
C GLY A 396 2.15 -1.16 20.70
N HIS A 397 1.06 -1.61 21.32
CA HIS A 397 1.00 -2.93 21.94
C HIS A 397 0.49 -4.05 21.00
N GLY A 398 0.11 -3.76 19.76
CA GLY A 398 -0.54 -4.71 18.85
C GLY A 398 -0.49 -4.35 17.35
N ARG A 399 -1.40 -4.93 16.56
CA ARG A 399 -1.46 -4.85 15.08
C ARG A 399 -2.51 -3.84 14.59
N GLY A 400 -2.50 -2.64 15.16
CA GLY A 400 -3.50 -1.60 14.89
C GLY A 400 -4.91 -1.95 15.41
N PRO A 401 -5.96 -1.25 14.94
CA PRO A 401 -7.32 -1.37 15.49
C PRO A 401 -7.84 -2.81 15.54
N ALA A 402 -8.56 -3.13 16.62
CA ALA A 402 -9.29 -4.38 16.77
C ALA A 402 -10.36 -4.51 15.69
N TYR A 403 -10.54 -5.74 15.19
CA TYR A 403 -11.68 -6.07 14.36
C TYR A 403 -12.97 -6.07 15.17
N VAL A 404 -14.05 -5.59 14.55
CA VAL A 404 -15.40 -5.55 15.11
C VAL A 404 -16.40 -6.18 14.15
N THR A 405 -17.49 -6.69 14.69
CA THR A 405 -18.71 -7.01 13.95
C THR A 405 -19.78 -6.00 14.37
N LEU A 406 -20.52 -5.46 13.40
CA LEU A 406 -21.61 -4.53 13.64
C LEU A 406 -22.92 -5.33 13.64
N VAL A 407 -23.48 -5.58 14.82
CA VAL A 407 -24.65 -6.44 15.03
C VAL A 407 -25.90 -5.57 15.19
N SER A 408 -26.98 -5.83 14.46
CA SER A 408 -28.18 -4.99 14.53
C SER A 408 -29.05 -5.29 15.76
N HIS A 409 -29.77 -4.27 16.23
CA HIS A 409 -30.65 -4.32 17.40
C HIS A 409 -31.93 -5.13 17.14
N ASP A 410 -32.38 -5.23 15.88
CA ASP A 410 -33.54 -6.06 15.52
C ASP A 410 -33.28 -7.58 15.61
N GLY A 411 -32.05 -8.00 15.89
CA GLY A 411 -31.64 -9.40 15.99
C GLY A 411 -31.48 -10.12 14.63
N ALA A 412 -31.69 -9.44 13.52
CA ALA A 412 -31.70 -10.05 12.19
C ALA A 412 -30.31 -10.35 11.60
N GLY A 413 -29.23 -10.04 12.33
CA GLY A 413 -27.87 -10.48 11.98
C GLY A 413 -26.80 -9.41 12.17
N SER A 414 -25.73 -9.55 11.40
CA SER A 414 -24.56 -8.65 11.41
C SER A 414 -24.18 -8.17 10.01
N ILE A 415 -23.63 -6.94 9.93
CA ILE A 415 -23.16 -6.32 8.69
C ILE A 415 -22.04 -7.18 8.07
N ASP A 416 -22.24 -7.58 6.82
CA ASP A 416 -21.42 -8.55 6.09
C ASP A 416 -21.31 -8.16 4.60
N ASN A 417 -20.16 -8.43 3.99
CA ASN A 417 -19.99 -8.42 2.54
C ASN A 417 -19.92 -9.86 2.02
N SER A 418 -21.08 -10.51 1.90
CA SER A 418 -21.26 -11.94 1.55
C SER A 418 -20.55 -12.46 0.27
N THR A 419 -19.95 -11.58 -0.56
CA THR A 419 -19.19 -11.94 -1.78
C THR A 419 -17.69 -11.59 -1.70
N CYS A 420 -17.25 -10.98 -0.61
CA CYS A 420 -15.88 -11.02 -0.13
C CYS A 420 -14.75 -10.55 -1.09
N GLY A 421 -14.97 -9.60 -2.01
CA GLY A 421 -13.82 -9.15 -2.81
C GLY A 421 -14.00 -8.02 -3.82
N TYR A 422 -15.07 -8.03 -4.62
CA TYR A 422 -15.21 -7.10 -5.76
C TYR A 422 -15.78 -5.73 -5.35
N GLU A 423 -15.45 -4.69 -6.11
CA GLU A 423 -15.97 -3.33 -5.90
C GLU A 423 -17.43 -3.21 -6.29
N GLY A 424 -18.21 -2.46 -5.52
CA GLY A 424 -19.66 -2.32 -5.72
C GLY A 424 -20.49 -3.50 -5.21
N ALA A 425 -19.86 -4.52 -4.61
CA ALA A 425 -20.55 -5.61 -3.93
C ALA A 425 -21.39 -5.10 -2.75
N ASP A 426 -22.64 -5.57 -2.65
CA ASP A 426 -23.57 -5.17 -1.59
C ASP A 426 -23.02 -5.46 -0.18
N ILE A 427 -23.37 -4.58 0.75
CA ILE A 427 -23.31 -4.87 2.18
C ILE A 427 -24.71 -5.25 2.64
N ARG A 428 -24.81 -6.35 3.40
CA ARG A 428 -26.06 -6.99 3.83
C ARG A 428 -25.99 -7.36 5.30
N LEU A 429 -27.11 -7.69 5.94
CA LEU A 429 -27.08 -8.45 7.18
C LEU A 429 -27.15 -9.94 6.87
N THR A 430 -26.27 -10.71 7.49
CA THR A 430 -26.29 -12.19 7.45
C THR A 430 -26.39 -12.76 8.86
N ALA A 431 -26.84 -14.01 8.96
CA ALA A 431 -26.97 -14.71 10.24
C ALA A 431 -25.61 -14.84 10.96
N THR A 432 -25.62 -14.64 12.27
CA THR A 432 -24.42 -14.40 13.08
C THR A 432 -23.60 -15.68 13.37
N GLU A 433 -23.00 -16.29 12.34
CA GLU A 433 -21.95 -17.29 12.52
C GLU A 433 -20.59 -16.63 12.78
N ALA A 434 -19.78 -17.23 13.66
CA ALA A 434 -18.51 -16.68 14.09
C ALA A 434 -17.33 -17.10 13.18
N GLY A 435 -16.41 -16.16 12.92
CA GLY A 435 -15.07 -16.46 12.39
C GLY A 435 -14.81 -16.02 10.94
N ASP A 436 -15.84 -15.80 10.12
CA ASP A 436 -15.68 -15.30 8.75
C ASP A 436 -15.13 -13.86 8.72
N ALA A 437 -14.14 -13.61 7.86
CA ALA A 437 -13.53 -12.30 7.65
C ALA A 437 -14.47 -11.30 6.92
N CYS A 438 -15.46 -11.77 6.14
CA CYS A 438 -16.29 -10.86 5.34
C CYS A 438 -17.27 -10.01 6.18
N ARG A 439 -17.54 -10.44 7.42
CA ARG A 439 -18.31 -9.71 8.45
C ARG A 439 -17.45 -9.12 9.60
N GLN A 440 -16.14 -9.05 9.38
CA GLN A 440 -15.18 -8.42 10.30
C GLN A 440 -14.71 -7.09 9.70
N TRP A 441 -14.77 -6.03 10.50
CA TRP A 441 -14.51 -4.67 10.05
C TRP A 441 -13.52 -3.96 10.98
N ARG A 442 -12.71 -3.03 10.47
CA ARG A 442 -11.97 -2.04 11.27
C ARG A 442 -12.69 -0.70 11.17
N LEU A 443 -12.81 -0.01 12.30
CA LEU A 443 -13.29 1.37 12.36
C LEU A 443 -12.06 2.28 12.32
N GLU A 444 -11.66 2.71 11.12
CA GLU A 444 -10.44 3.50 10.92
C GLU A 444 -10.77 4.98 11.00
N TYR A 445 -10.21 5.70 11.97
CA TYR A 445 -10.46 7.13 12.14
C TYR A 445 -9.87 7.95 10.97
N ARG A 446 -10.65 8.91 10.47
CA ARG A 446 -10.35 9.77 9.31
C ARG A 446 -10.40 11.27 9.65
N GLY A 447 -10.45 11.61 10.94
CA GLY A 447 -10.46 12.99 11.42
C GLY A 447 -11.86 13.60 11.57
N GLY A 448 -11.99 14.58 12.46
CA GLY A 448 -13.21 15.40 12.61
C GLY A 448 -14.47 14.64 13.01
N GLY A 449 -14.33 13.56 13.79
CA GLY A 449 -15.44 12.68 14.18
C GLY A 449 -15.83 11.60 13.14
N TRP A 450 -15.13 11.52 12.01
CA TRP A 450 -15.44 10.56 10.94
C TRP A 450 -14.46 9.38 10.94
N SER A 451 -14.97 8.21 10.60
CA SER A 451 -14.23 6.96 10.40
C SER A 451 -14.70 6.26 9.13
N SER A 452 -13.84 5.43 8.53
CA SER A 452 -14.26 4.49 7.48
C SER A 452 -14.43 3.08 8.06
N ILE A 453 -15.39 2.32 7.53
CA ILE A 453 -15.67 0.95 7.96
C ILE A 453 -14.96 0.00 6.97
N LEU A 454 -13.70 -0.36 7.25
CA LEU A 454 -12.87 -1.18 6.35
C LEU A 454 -13.10 -2.67 6.59
N ASN A 455 -13.33 -3.44 5.53
CA ASN A 455 -13.55 -4.88 5.58
C ASN A 455 -12.25 -5.67 5.73
N ARG A 456 -12.22 -6.66 6.63
CA ARG A 456 -11.04 -7.52 6.89
C ARG A 456 -10.61 -8.34 5.67
N HIS A 457 -11.57 -8.78 4.85
CA HIS A 457 -11.31 -9.73 3.78
C HIS A 457 -10.87 -9.04 2.49
N SER A 458 -11.57 -7.98 2.10
CA SER A 458 -11.43 -7.34 0.78
C SER A 458 -10.53 -6.09 0.77
N ASN A 459 -10.12 -5.61 1.96
CA ASN A 459 -9.46 -4.32 2.20
C ASN A 459 -10.23 -3.09 1.64
N LYS A 460 -11.53 -3.26 1.35
CA LYS A 460 -12.43 -2.22 0.85
C LYS A 460 -13.24 -1.62 1.99
N VAL A 461 -13.68 -0.37 1.85
CA VAL A 461 -14.52 0.31 2.83
C VAL A 461 -15.99 0.21 2.47
N ALA A 462 -16.87 0.32 3.45
CA ALA A 462 -18.29 0.60 3.19
C ALA A 462 -18.45 1.95 2.46
N GLU A 463 -19.40 2.02 1.55
CA GLU A 463 -19.76 3.21 0.75
C GLU A 463 -21.28 3.26 0.53
N VAL A 464 -21.89 4.46 0.60
CA VAL A 464 -23.22 4.67 0.00
C VAL A 464 -23.04 4.72 -1.51
N ALA A 465 -23.42 3.64 -2.19
CA ALA A 465 -22.94 3.31 -3.53
C ALA A 465 -23.17 4.44 -4.55
N ALA A 466 -22.12 4.79 -5.30
CA ALA A 466 -22.11 5.89 -6.26
C ALA A 466 -22.50 7.27 -5.65
N CYS A 467 -22.30 7.42 -4.34
CA CYS A 467 -22.70 8.58 -3.54
C CYS A 467 -24.16 9.05 -3.76
N VAL A 468 -25.11 8.11 -3.84
CA VAL A 468 -26.54 8.44 -4.00
C VAL A 468 -27.09 9.13 -2.74
N ASN A 469 -27.50 10.39 -2.88
CA ASN A 469 -28.04 11.22 -1.80
C ASN A 469 -29.58 11.07 -1.69
N ALA A 470 -30.07 9.87 -1.35
CA ALA A 470 -31.49 9.57 -1.20
C ALA A 470 -31.77 8.61 -0.03
N ASP A 471 -33.02 8.57 0.43
CA ASP A 471 -33.50 7.49 1.30
C ASP A 471 -33.61 6.19 0.47
N GLY A 472 -33.17 5.07 1.04
CA GLY A 472 -33.04 3.80 0.33
C GLY A 472 -31.76 3.67 -0.51
N ALA A 473 -30.79 4.58 -0.35
CA ALA A 473 -29.52 4.50 -1.07
C ALA A 473 -28.68 3.31 -0.59
N ARG A 474 -28.51 2.31 -1.46
CA ARG A 474 -27.78 1.04 -1.24
C ARG A 474 -26.38 1.26 -0.67
N VAL A 475 -26.01 0.45 0.32
CA VAL A 475 -24.64 0.40 0.85
C VAL A 475 -23.88 -0.77 0.22
N ALA A 476 -22.66 -0.49 -0.23
CA ALA A 476 -21.77 -1.44 -0.89
C ALA A 476 -20.36 -1.33 -0.29
N GLN A 477 -19.41 -2.14 -0.77
CA GLN A 477 -17.99 -1.89 -0.55
C GLN A 477 -17.32 -1.26 -1.77
N TRP A 478 -16.35 -0.38 -1.58
CA TRP A 478 -15.48 0.15 -2.64
C TRP A 478 -14.03 0.33 -2.14
N GLY A 479 -13.05 0.39 -3.04
CA GLY A 479 -11.70 0.86 -2.69
C GLY A 479 -11.75 2.27 -2.07
N TRP A 480 -10.78 2.59 -1.21
CA TRP A 480 -10.75 3.90 -0.53
C TRP A 480 -10.51 5.04 -1.53
N LEU A 481 -11.44 6.01 -1.56
CA LEU A 481 -11.45 7.19 -2.43
C LEU A 481 -11.41 8.51 -1.63
N ASP A 482 -11.36 8.45 -0.29
CA ASP A 482 -11.47 9.59 0.63
C ASP A 482 -12.71 10.50 0.41
N ASN A 483 -13.74 9.99 -0.25
CA ASN A 483 -14.99 10.73 -0.50
C ASN A 483 -15.89 10.77 0.76
N ASP A 484 -16.92 11.61 0.74
CA ASP A 484 -17.85 11.75 1.87
C ASP A 484 -18.91 10.64 1.95
N CYS A 485 -19.13 9.85 0.89
CA CYS A 485 -20.02 8.70 0.94
C CYS A 485 -19.36 7.43 1.53
N GLN A 486 -18.04 7.44 1.75
CA GLN A 486 -17.25 6.43 2.48
C GLN A 486 -16.96 6.78 3.96
N LYS A 487 -17.44 7.94 4.44
CA LYS A 487 -17.15 8.47 5.79
C LYS A 487 -18.37 8.34 6.70
N PHE A 488 -18.19 7.71 7.87
CA PHE A 488 -19.25 7.39 8.83
C PHE A 488 -18.90 7.85 10.25
N ARG A 489 -19.92 8.21 11.02
CA ARG A 489 -19.81 8.63 12.42
C ARG A 489 -20.73 7.76 13.29
N PHE A 490 -20.20 7.34 14.43
CA PHE A 490 -20.89 6.44 15.35
C PHE A 490 -21.47 7.28 16.50
N LEU A 491 -22.80 7.32 16.58
CA LEU A 491 -23.51 8.15 17.56
C LEU A 491 -24.25 7.23 18.54
N PRO A 492 -23.84 7.18 19.83
CA PRO A 492 -24.50 6.35 20.84
C PRO A 492 -25.99 6.63 20.97
N THR A 493 -26.75 5.55 21.15
CA THR A 493 -28.15 5.57 21.56
C THR A 493 -28.27 4.81 22.90
N ASP A 494 -29.48 4.42 23.30
CA ASP A 494 -29.68 3.79 24.60
C ASP A 494 -29.01 2.41 24.73
N HIS A 495 -28.73 2.01 25.97
CA HIS A 495 -28.26 0.67 26.37
C HIS A 495 -27.05 0.07 25.63
N GLY A 496 -26.24 0.88 24.95
CA GLY A 496 -25.03 0.43 24.23
C GLY A 496 -25.23 0.15 22.74
N TRP A 497 -26.39 0.53 22.21
CA TRP A 497 -26.62 0.64 20.79
C TRP A 497 -26.03 1.96 20.23
N SER A 498 -25.90 2.05 18.91
CA SER A 498 -25.46 3.25 18.22
C SER A 498 -26.13 3.33 16.86
N ARG A 499 -26.43 4.56 16.40
CA ARG A 499 -26.75 4.81 14.99
C ARG A 499 -25.45 5.16 14.24
N ILE A 500 -25.34 4.76 12.98
CA ILE A 500 -24.13 4.93 12.18
C ILE A 500 -24.44 5.89 11.04
N GLU A 501 -24.04 7.15 11.19
CA GLU A 501 -24.40 8.29 10.33
C GLU A 501 -23.38 8.46 9.19
N ASN A 502 -23.81 8.62 7.95
CA ASN A 502 -22.94 8.83 6.78
C ASN A 502 -22.78 10.32 6.45
N LYS A 503 -21.53 10.75 6.17
CA LYS A 503 -21.16 12.16 6.01
C LYS A 503 -21.83 12.86 4.83
N LEU A 504 -22.11 12.14 3.74
CA LEU A 504 -22.69 12.70 2.51
C LEU A 504 -24.00 13.48 2.75
N ALA A 505 -24.83 13.04 3.70
CA ALA A 505 -26.18 13.56 3.89
C ALA A 505 -26.74 13.46 5.32
N GLY A 506 -25.98 12.98 6.31
CA GLY A 506 -26.49 12.78 7.68
C GLY A 506 -27.52 11.65 7.82
N ARG A 507 -27.70 10.82 6.79
CA ARG A 507 -28.51 9.60 6.85
C ARG A 507 -27.79 8.53 7.65
N VAL A 508 -28.53 7.70 8.35
CA VAL A 508 -27.97 6.54 9.06
C VAL A 508 -27.88 5.33 8.13
N LEU A 509 -26.99 4.38 8.43
CA LEU A 509 -27.16 3.00 8.01
C LEU A 509 -28.53 2.54 8.47
N ASP A 510 -29.37 2.22 7.50
CA ASP A 510 -30.71 1.71 7.70
C ASP A 510 -30.70 0.28 7.17
N ALA A 511 -31.29 -0.60 7.96
CA ALA A 511 -31.46 -1.99 7.62
C ALA A 511 -32.93 -2.37 7.88
N CYS A 512 -33.87 -1.49 7.56
CA CYS A 512 -35.30 -1.73 7.69
C CYS A 512 -35.88 -2.16 6.32
N ASP A 513 -37.05 -2.82 6.33
CA ASP A 513 -37.81 -3.21 5.13
C ASP A 513 -37.00 -3.93 4.02
N ARG A 514 -35.99 -4.73 4.40
CA ARG A 514 -35.00 -5.31 3.48
C ARG A 514 -35.56 -6.45 2.61
N PRO A 515 -35.48 -6.38 1.27
CA PRO A 515 -35.30 -7.56 0.44
C PRO A 515 -33.90 -8.16 0.71
N ASP A 516 -33.80 -9.48 0.77
CA ASP A 516 -32.54 -10.26 0.78
C ASP A 516 -31.45 -9.79 1.78
N GLY A 517 -31.85 -9.15 2.87
CA GLY A 517 -30.94 -8.66 3.91
C GLY A 517 -30.15 -7.39 3.56
N ALA A 518 -30.45 -6.69 2.46
CA ALA A 518 -29.69 -5.50 2.02
C ALA A 518 -29.58 -4.39 3.08
N VAL A 519 -28.41 -3.75 3.19
CA VAL A 519 -28.20 -2.52 3.98
C VAL A 519 -28.26 -1.31 3.05
N GLN A 520 -28.94 -0.26 3.51
CA GLN A 520 -29.16 1.00 2.79
C GLN A 520 -28.79 2.18 3.71
N THR A 521 -29.02 3.41 3.25
CA THR A 521 -29.08 4.58 4.13
C THR A 521 -30.43 5.27 4.06
N PHE A 522 -30.86 5.82 5.18
CA PHE A 522 -32.17 6.46 5.33
C PHE A 522 -32.11 7.57 6.39
N THR A 523 -33.07 8.50 6.32
CA THR A 523 -33.46 9.40 7.41
C THR A 523 -33.63 8.62 8.73
N TRP A 524 -33.09 9.15 9.83
CA TRP A 524 -33.20 8.56 11.16
C TRP A 524 -34.66 8.59 11.68
N ARG A 525 -35.21 7.42 11.97
CA ARG A 525 -36.56 7.18 12.51
C ARG A 525 -36.55 6.67 13.96
N GLY A 526 -35.40 6.20 14.46
CA GLY A 526 -35.26 5.69 15.84
C GLY A 526 -35.49 4.18 16.01
N GLU A 527 -35.68 3.46 14.92
CA GLU A 527 -36.02 2.04 14.92
C GLU A 527 -34.84 1.13 15.28
N ALA A 528 -35.11 -0.10 15.74
CA ALA A 528 -34.08 -1.09 16.06
C ALA A 528 -33.26 -1.47 14.82
N CYS A 529 -33.90 -1.58 13.66
CA CYS A 529 -33.24 -1.87 12.38
C CYS A 529 -32.36 -0.70 11.83
N GLN A 530 -32.29 0.44 12.52
CA GLN A 530 -31.33 1.53 12.28
C GLN A 530 -30.22 1.60 13.35
N GLN A 531 -30.18 0.64 14.28
CA GLN A 531 -29.30 0.64 15.43
C GLN A 531 -28.41 -0.61 15.45
N PHE A 532 -27.15 -0.41 15.81
CA PHE A 532 -26.11 -1.42 15.77
C PHE A 532 -25.24 -1.32 17.03
N ARG A 533 -24.85 -2.46 17.59
CA ARG A 533 -23.81 -2.51 18.63
C ARG A 533 -22.48 -2.91 18.00
N ILE A 534 -21.42 -2.26 18.46
CA ILE A 534 -20.05 -2.60 18.09
C ILE A 534 -19.65 -3.80 18.96
N GLN A 535 -19.35 -4.95 18.34
CA GLN A 535 -18.89 -6.16 19.01
C GLN A 535 -17.44 -6.48 18.61
N PRO A 536 -16.45 -6.25 19.50
CA PRO A 536 -15.06 -6.65 19.25
C PRO A 536 -14.92 -8.15 19.00
N VAL A 537 -14.05 -8.52 18.05
CA VAL A 537 -13.93 -9.88 17.52
C VAL A 537 -12.72 -10.60 18.12
N GLY A 538 -12.96 -11.76 18.74
CA GLY A 538 -11.92 -12.62 19.29
C GLY A 538 -11.29 -12.07 20.57
N ASP A 539 -9.96 -12.15 20.63
CA ASP A 539 -9.16 -11.55 21.69
C ASP A 539 -8.67 -10.17 21.25
N VAL A 540 -8.79 -9.17 22.13
CA VAL A 540 -8.33 -7.80 21.88
C VAL A 540 -7.47 -7.29 23.03
N LEU A 541 -6.57 -6.37 22.72
CA LEU A 541 -5.84 -5.60 23.73
C LEU A 541 -6.65 -4.36 24.09
N ILE A 542 -6.55 -3.93 25.34
CA ILE A 542 -7.12 -2.67 25.83
C ILE A 542 -5.95 -1.80 26.31
N THR A 543 -5.81 -0.61 25.75
CA THR A 543 -4.70 0.32 26.07
C THR A 543 -5.24 1.73 26.27
N ASP A 544 -4.45 2.65 26.81
CA ASP A 544 -4.85 4.06 26.94
C ASP A 544 -4.91 4.76 25.57
N PRO A 545 -5.62 5.90 25.43
CA PRO A 545 -5.76 6.63 24.15
C PRO A 545 -4.46 7.01 23.42
N ALA A 546 -3.31 7.00 24.10
CA ALA A 546 -2.00 7.28 23.51
C ALA A 546 -1.13 6.03 23.24
N ASP A 547 -1.70 4.84 23.46
CA ASP A 547 -1.08 3.51 23.37
C ASP A 547 0.27 3.36 24.11
N ARG A 548 0.33 3.86 25.34
CA ARG A 548 1.52 3.85 26.21
C ARG A 548 1.44 2.78 27.30
N LYS A 549 0.25 2.26 27.59
CA LYS A 549 0.00 1.36 28.71
C LYS A 549 -1.15 0.39 28.43
N ARG A 550 -0.80 -0.87 28.18
CA ARG A 550 -1.75 -1.99 28.18
C ARG A 550 -2.37 -2.23 29.56
N LEU A 551 -3.64 -2.58 29.54
CA LEU A 551 -4.42 -3.09 30.66
C LEU A 551 -4.51 -4.62 30.50
N GLY A 552 -3.94 -5.40 31.43
CA GLY A 552 -3.96 -6.88 31.36
C GLY A 552 -3.12 -7.48 30.22
N ASP A 553 -3.45 -8.70 29.79
CA ASP A 553 -2.89 -9.34 28.59
C ASP A 553 -3.83 -9.15 27.38
N THR A 554 -4.76 -10.08 27.16
CA THR A 554 -5.84 -10.02 26.16
C THR A 554 -7.19 -10.14 26.85
N TRP A 555 -8.22 -9.52 26.25
CA TRP A 555 -9.59 -9.53 26.73
C TRP A 555 -10.54 -10.04 25.65
N ARG A 556 -11.61 -10.69 26.09
CA ARG A 556 -12.73 -11.12 25.25
C ARG A 556 -14.00 -10.40 25.66
N PHE A 557 -14.70 -9.84 24.69
CA PHE A 557 -15.95 -9.11 24.88
C PHE A 557 -17.13 -10.09 24.80
N VAL A 558 -17.56 -10.62 25.95
CA VAL A 558 -18.68 -11.57 26.01
C VAL A 558 -19.99 -10.78 26.16
N HIS A 559 -20.83 -10.80 25.13
CA HIS A 559 -22.17 -10.20 25.16
C HIS A 559 -23.03 -10.82 26.27
N ILE A 560 -23.91 -10.01 26.89
CA ILE A 560 -24.80 -10.43 27.98
C ILE A 560 -26.26 -10.13 27.62
N ASP A 561 -26.57 -8.86 27.40
CA ASP A 561 -27.87 -8.33 26.97
C ASP A 561 -27.64 -6.97 26.28
N GLU A 562 -28.62 -6.46 25.52
CA GLU A 562 -28.57 -5.15 24.85
C GLU A 562 -27.24 -4.89 24.11
N GLY A 563 -26.61 -3.73 24.27
CA GLY A 563 -25.24 -3.43 23.87
C GLY A 563 -24.19 -3.66 24.97
N TYR A 564 -24.49 -4.45 26.01
CA TYR A 564 -23.61 -4.66 27.16
C TYR A 564 -22.79 -5.96 27.10
N TYR A 565 -21.52 -5.84 27.49
CA TYR A 565 -20.52 -6.90 27.48
C TYR A 565 -19.92 -7.11 28.88
N ARG A 566 -19.73 -8.38 29.26
CA ARG A 566 -18.75 -8.78 30.26
C ARG A 566 -17.39 -8.90 29.58
N ILE A 567 -16.56 -7.89 29.76
CA ILE A 567 -15.17 -7.88 29.29
C ILE A 567 -14.36 -8.77 30.24
N ALA A 568 -13.80 -9.87 29.75
CA ALA A 568 -13.11 -10.88 30.56
C ALA A 568 -11.70 -11.14 30.02
N ASP A 569 -10.71 -11.20 30.91
CA ASP A 569 -9.33 -11.58 30.60
C ASP A 569 -9.31 -12.99 29.99
N SER A 570 -8.72 -13.15 28.82
CA SER A 570 -8.89 -14.37 28.01
C SER A 570 -8.13 -15.58 28.55
N ARG A 571 -7.23 -15.40 29.51
CA ARG A 571 -6.42 -16.46 30.12
C ARG A 571 -6.98 -16.91 31.47
N THR A 572 -7.54 -15.98 32.24
CA THR A 572 -8.00 -16.19 33.62
C THR A 572 -9.52 -16.09 33.80
N GLY A 573 -10.24 -15.59 32.79
CA GLY A 573 -11.68 -15.33 32.85
C GLY A 573 -12.08 -14.15 33.76
N ARG A 574 -11.11 -13.44 34.36
CA ARG A 574 -11.35 -12.33 35.29
C ARG A 574 -12.04 -11.17 34.57
N SER A 575 -13.17 -10.72 35.12
CA SER A 575 -13.89 -9.56 34.57
C SER A 575 -13.18 -8.22 34.85
N LEU A 576 -13.13 -7.36 33.83
CA LEU A 576 -12.69 -5.98 33.93
C LEU A 576 -13.67 -5.18 34.81
N GLY A 577 -13.14 -4.43 35.79
CA GLY A 577 -13.93 -3.73 36.81
C GLY A 577 -14.20 -4.55 38.07
N GLY A 578 -14.33 -5.88 37.93
CA GLY A 578 -14.64 -6.79 39.05
C GLY A 578 -15.77 -7.76 38.71
N ARG A 579 -16.20 -8.55 39.72
CA ARG A 579 -17.35 -9.45 39.56
C ARG A 579 -18.63 -8.61 39.41
N GLY A 580 -19.41 -8.89 38.36
CA GLY A 580 -20.66 -8.20 38.06
C GLY A 580 -20.53 -6.96 37.16
N SER A 581 -19.31 -6.48 36.90
CA SER A 581 -19.10 -5.35 35.99
C SER A 581 -19.44 -5.72 34.55
N VAL A 582 -20.39 -4.98 33.97
CA VAL A 582 -20.79 -5.04 32.56
C VAL A 582 -20.71 -3.66 31.92
N TRP A 583 -20.25 -3.63 30.67
CA TRP A 583 -19.78 -2.43 29.97
C TRP A 583 -20.42 -2.32 28.59
N ARG A 584 -20.94 -1.15 28.23
CA ARG A 584 -21.24 -0.85 26.82
C ARG A 584 -20.01 -0.23 26.14
N VAL A 585 -19.94 -0.35 24.82
CA VAL A 585 -18.85 0.15 23.99
C VAL A 585 -19.38 1.27 23.10
N GLU A 586 -18.98 2.51 23.41
CA GLU A 586 -19.23 3.67 22.58
C GLU A 586 -17.98 3.98 21.74
N VAL A 587 -18.14 4.35 20.48
CA VAL A 587 -17.05 4.92 19.67
C VAL A 587 -17.02 6.44 19.89
N THR A 588 -15.85 7.06 19.91
CA THR A 588 -15.70 8.51 20.13
C THR A 588 -15.38 9.27 18.85
N ASP A 589 -15.64 10.59 18.87
CA ASP A 589 -15.23 11.51 17.82
C ASP A 589 -13.70 11.66 17.66
N ALA A 590 -12.91 11.09 18.59
CA ALA A 590 -11.45 11.07 18.55
C ALA A 590 -10.87 9.78 17.93
N GLY A 591 -11.71 8.84 17.49
CA GLY A 591 -11.28 7.53 16.99
C GLY A 591 -10.95 6.52 18.07
N THR A 592 -11.24 6.84 19.33
CA THR A 592 -11.06 5.95 20.50
C THR A 592 -12.36 5.22 20.83
N TYR A 593 -12.32 4.32 21.81
CA TYR A 593 -13.49 3.67 22.38
C TYR A 593 -13.71 4.14 23.82
N ARG A 594 -14.96 4.32 24.22
CA ARG A 594 -15.36 4.62 25.59
C ARG A 594 -16.13 3.43 26.16
N LEU A 595 -15.56 2.82 27.18
CA LEU A 595 -16.19 1.76 27.98
C LEU A 595 -16.98 2.43 29.11
N VAL A 596 -18.29 2.21 29.16
CA VAL A 596 -19.19 2.79 30.18
C VAL A 596 -19.93 1.68 30.91
N THR A 597 -19.92 1.70 32.25
CA THR A 597 -20.66 0.72 33.07
C THR A 597 -22.17 0.90 32.95
N ARG A 598 -22.97 -0.14 33.27
CA ARG A 598 -24.44 -0.08 33.15
C ARG A 598 -25.11 0.98 34.04
N ASP A 599 -24.49 1.34 35.16
CA ASP A 599 -24.91 2.43 36.06
C ASP A 599 -24.43 3.82 35.60
N GLY A 600 -23.62 3.91 34.55
CA GLY A 600 -22.93 5.13 34.10
C GLY A 600 -21.82 5.62 35.04
N GLY A 601 -21.62 5.00 36.21
CA GLY A 601 -20.77 5.47 37.29
C GLY A 601 -19.26 5.35 37.02
N THR A 602 -18.85 4.50 36.07
CA THR A 602 -17.46 4.41 35.61
C THR A 602 -17.38 4.50 34.09
N THR A 603 -16.61 5.48 33.63
CA THR A 603 -16.25 5.69 32.21
C THR A 603 -14.75 5.51 32.03
N ARG A 604 -14.33 4.85 30.96
CA ARG A 604 -12.91 4.69 30.57
C ARG A 604 -12.76 4.88 29.07
N GLU A 605 -11.95 5.85 28.67
CA GLU A 605 -11.53 5.99 27.27
C GLU A 605 -10.28 5.14 27.01
N VAL A 606 -10.27 4.38 25.91
CA VAL A 606 -9.28 3.34 25.59
C VAL A 606 -9.10 3.20 24.08
N LEU A 607 -8.00 2.59 23.66
CA LEU A 607 -7.91 1.93 22.35
C LEU A 607 -8.25 0.44 22.51
N LEU A 608 -8.88 -0.11 21.47
CA LEU A 608 -9.08 -1.55 21.29
C LEU A 608 -8.22 -1.99 20.10
N LEU A 609 -7.26 -2.89 20.32
CA LEU A 609 -6.25 -3.26 19.33
C LEU A 609 -6.25 -4.77 19.06
N THR A 610 -5.90 -5.14 17.82
CA THR A 610 -5.65 -6.53 17.44
C THR A 610 -4.34 -6.99 18.12
N PRO A 611 -4.29 -8.15 18.81
CA PRO A 611 -3.05 -8.67 19.40
C PRO A 611 -1.95 -8.98 18.37
N HIS A 612 -0.71 -9.12 18.84
CA HIS A 612 0.39 -9.68 18.05
C HIS A 612 0.19 -11.19 17.80
#